data_AF-A0A9X3IYM8-F1
#
_entry.id   AF-A0A9X3IYM8-F1
#
_cell.length_a   1.000
_cell.length_b   1.000
_cell.length_c   1.000
_cell.angle_alpha   90.00
_cell.angle_beta   90.00
_cell.angle_gamma   90.00
#
_symmetry.space_group_name_H-M   'P 1'
#
loop_
_entity.id
_entity.type
_entity.pdbx_description
1 polymer ?
#
loop_
_entity_poly.entity_id
_entity_poly.type
_entity_poly.pdbx_seq_one_letter_code
_entity_poly.pdbx_strand_id
1 'polypeptide(L)'
;MRGLRPRHRRRRRRLRSHDGRQRPRHPARHEAPAEADGRPGRRRQHRQRRLDPPHVGTPTGSAYVATKHAVLGITRSAALGHAKQGIRVNCVAPTAITGTPMVDNALANFPAVMEPVISAIPMGRPGRADEVGRAIAWLSSDDAAFISGHSLAIDGAQLAM
;
A
#
# COMPACT_ATOMS: atom_id res chain seq x y z
N MET A 1 -15.08 10.40 -57.45
CA MET A 1 -15.84 11.59 -57.92
C MET A 1 -15.68 12.75 -56.93
N ARG A 2 -16.04 14.00 -57.28
CA ARG A 2 -15.79 15.20 -56.45
C ARG A 2 -16.95 15.53 -55.49
N GLY A 3 -16.63 15.95 -54.26
CA GLY A 3 -17.58 16.38 -53.22
C GLY A 3 -17.37 17.84 -52.78
N LEU A 4 -18.08 18.74 -53.46
CA LEU A 4 -18.55 20.09 -53.08
C LEU A 4 -18.20 20.68 -51.68
N ARG A 5 -17.50 21.83 -51.70
CA ARG A 5 -17.70 22.99 -50.78
C ARG A 5 -18.90 23.84 -51.34
N PRO A 6 -19.40 24.98 -50.77
CA PRO A 6 -18.77 25.91 -49.79
C PRO A 6 -19.74 26.71 -48.84
N ARG A 7 -19.25 27.83 -48.25
CA ARG A 7 -19.98 29.02 -47.68
C ARG A 7 -20.58 28.82 -46.26
N HIS A 8 -20.76 29.84 -45.40
CA HIS A 8 -20.43 31.29 -45.46
C HIS A 8 -20.47 32.00 -44.07
N ARG A 9 -19.54 32.97 -43.82
CA ARG A 9 -19.76 34.25 -43.06
C ARG A 9 -20.13 34.15 -41.54
N ARG A 10 -20.00 35.15 -40.64
CA ARG A 10 -19.58 36.59 -40.66
C ARG A 10 -19.21 37.06 -39.21
N ARG A 11 -18.31 38.07 -39.09
CA ARG A 11 -18.36 39.36 -38.29
C ARG A 11 -19.21 39.43 -36.99
N ARG A 12 -18.90 40.19 -35.90
CA ARG A 12 -18.01 41.35 -35.54
C ARG A 12 -17.94 41.42 -33.97
N ARG A 13 -16.85 41.77 -33.27
CA ARG A 13 -16.22 43.10 -32.96
C ARG A 13 -17.10 44.12 -32.17
N ARG A 14 -16.76 44.44 -30.89
CA ARG A 14 -16.88 45.73 -30.11
C ARG A 14 -16.80 45.46 -28.58
N LEU A 15 -16.61 46.42 -27.63
CA LEU A 15 -15.61 47.50 -27.46
C LEU A 15 -15.79 48.27 -26.11
N ARG A 16 -14.81 48.27 -25.17
CA ARG A 16 -14.65 49.19 -23.98
C ARG A 16 -15.85 49.23 -22.99
N SER A 17 -15.89 49.93 -21.83
CA SER A 17 -14.97 50.74 -20.97
C SER A 17 -15.14 50.25 -19.49
N HIS A 18 -14.76 50.86 -18.34
CA HIS A 18 -14.05 52.07 -17.84
C HIS A 18 -13.25 51.61 -16.57
N ASP A 19 -12.07 52.15 -16.22
CA ASP A 19 -11.75 53.34 -15.38
C ASP A 19 -12.22 53.31 -13.90
N GLY A 20 -11.35 53.74 -12.96
CA GLY A 20 -11.64 53.80 -11.52
C GLY A 20 -10.45 53.83 -10.55
N ARG A 21 -9.87 55.03 -10.30
CA ARG A 21 -9.02 55.44 -9.14
C ARG A 21 -7.53 55.00 -9.13
N GLN A 22 -6.71 55.81 -8.47
CA GLN A 22 -5.23 55.72 -8.45
C GLN A 22 -4.64 55.79 -7.03
N ARG A 23 -3.57 55.00 -6.80
CA ARG A 23 -2.33 55.18 -5.98
C ARG A 23 -2.30 56.18 -4.79
N PRO A 24 -1.51 55.84 -3.75
CA PRO A 24 -0.12 56.35 -3.71
C PRO A 24 0.96 55.25 -3.55
N ARG A 25 2.23 55.64 -3.36
CA ARG A 25 3.43 54.78 -3.18
C ARG A 25 4.35 55.36 -2.09
N HIS A 26 5.25 54.50 -1.57
CA HIS A 26 6.41 54.81 -0.69
C HIS A 26 6.06 55.25 0.76
N PRO A 27 7.04 55.17 1.70
CA PRO A 27 8.43 54.71 1.57
C PRO A 27 8.71 53.33 2.22
N ALA A 28 9.92 52.81 2.00
CA ALA A 28 10.46 51.68 2.76
C ALA A 28 11.26 52.18 3.98
N ARG A 29 11.22 51.44 5.10
CA ARG A 29 12.18 51.55 6.21
C ARG A 29 12.07 50.36 7.17
N HIS A 30 13.22 50.02 7.77
CA HIS A 30 13.45 49.07 8.86
C HIS A 30 12.95 47.62 8.67
N GLU A 31 13.91 46.78 8.31
CA GLU A 31 13.96 45.40 8.77
C GLU A 31 13.92 45.38 10.31
N ALA A 32 13.12 44.48 10.87
CA ALA A 32 13.34 43.92 12.20
C ALA A 32 13.83 42.48 12.01
N PRO A 33 14.81 42.00 12.80
CA PRO A 33 15.28 40.62 12.67
C PRO A 33 14.14 39.66 13.00
N ALA A 34 13.79 38.79 12.05
CA ALA A 34 12.87 37.69 12.30
C ALA A 34 13.56 36.72 13.28
N GLU A 35 13.14 36.75 14.54
CA GLU A 35 13.66 35.94 15.62
C GLU A 35 13.66 34.46 15.23
N ALA A 36 14.83 33.83 15.32
CA ALA A 36 15.05 32.48 14.79
C ALA A 36 14.42 31.42 15.71
N ASP A 37 13.11 31.24 15.57
CA ASP A 37 12.31 30.19 16.24
C ASP A 37 12.88 28.81 15.90
N GLY A 38 13.78 28.33 16.76
CA GLY A 38 14.69 27.20 16.55
C GLY A 38 14.02 25.82 16.58
N ARG A 39 12.80 25.70 16.05
CA ARG A 39 12.10 24.40 15.94
C ARG A 39 12.89 23.53 14.97
N PRO A 40 13.48 22.40 15.41
CA PRO A 40 14.25 21.54 14.52
C PRO A 40 13.34 21.08 13.38
N GLY A 41 13.72 21.46 12.15
CA GLY A 41 12.88 21.27 10.97
C GLY A 41 12.41 19.82 10.89
N ARG A 42 11.09 19.62 10.88
CA ARG A 42 10.46 18.29 10.87
C ARG A 42 10.85 17.54 9.60
N ARG A 43 12.01 16.87 9.64
CA ARG A 43 12.49 15.95 8.61
C ARG A 43 11.34 15.02 8.30
N ARG A 44 10.84 15.05 7.07
CA ARG A 44 9.81 14.12 6.61
C ARG A 44 10.45 12.74 6.53
N GLN A 45 10.48 12.04 7.67
CA GLN A 45 10.80 10.62 7.73
C GLN A 45 9.94 9.94 6.66
N HIS A 46 10.59 9.31 5.67
CA HIS A 46 9.88 8.52 4.68
C HIS A 46 9.13 7.43 5.44
N ARG A 47 7.81 7.56 5.52
CA ARG A 47 6.96 6.61 6.25
C ARG A 47 6.93 5.30 5.47
N GLN A 48 7.88 4.43 5.81
CA GLN A 48 8.08 3.11 5.23
C GLN A 48 6.78 2.30 5.32
N ARG A 49 6.39 1.69 4.20
CA ARG A 49 5.33 0.68 4.19
C ARG A 49 5.97 -0.65 4.55
N ARG A 50 5.72 -1.14 5.76
CA ARG A 50 5.99 -2.54 6.10
C ARG A 50 4.99 -3.44 5.36
N LEU A 51 5.36 -4.70 5.18
CA LEU A 51 4.47 -5.74 4.67
C LEU A 51 3.94 -6.52 5.87
N ASP A 52 2.65 -6.34 6.17
CA ASP A 52 2.09 -6.74 7.46
C ASP A 52 1.43 -8.13 7.34
N PRO A 53 1.94 -9.18 8.02
CA PRO A 53 1.27 -10.47 8.07
C PRO A 53 -0.04 -10.35 8.89
N PRO A 54 -1.05 -11.22 8.65
CA PRO A 54 -2.38 -11.09 9.23
C PRO A 54 -2.48 -11.27 10.76
N HIS A 55 -1.36 -11.50 11.44
CA HIS A 55 -1.24 -11.68 12.88
C HIS A 55 -0.59 -10.48 13.61
N VAL A 56 -0.13 -9.45 12.88
CA VAL A 56 0.65 -8.32 13.44
C VAL A 56 0.01 -7.00 13.09
N GLY A 57 -0.06 -6.09 14.07
CA GLY A 57 -0.47 -4.70 13.86
C GLY A 57 0.73 -3.76 13.66
N THR A 58 0.57 -2.73 12.83
CA THR A 58 1.61 -1.70 12.64
C THR A 58 1.07 -0.28 12.86
N PRO A 59 1.90 0.68 13.34
CA PRO A 59 1.48 2.05 13.59
C PRO A 59 1.00 2.84 12.35
N THR A 60 1.22 2.32 11.14
CA THR A 60 0.92 3.01 9.87
C THR A 60 0.22 2.11 8.84
N GLY A 61 -0.52 1.09 9.31
CA GLY A 61 -1.18 0.12 8.43
C GLY A 61 -2.65 -0.19 8.73
N SER A 62 -3.33 0.54 9.61
CA SER A 62 -4.61 0.12 10.25
C SER A 62 -5.67 -0.52 9.33
N ALA A 63 -5.96 0.05 8.15
CA ALA A 63 -6.92 -0.53 7.21
C ALA A 63 -6.43 -1.86 6.56
N TYR A 64 -5.14 -1.96 6.26
CA TYR A 64 -4.52 -3.19 5.73
C TYR A 64 -4.43 -4.25 6.84
N VAL A 65 -3.97 -3.86 8.02
CA VAL A 65 -3.94 -4.70 9.24
C VAL A 65 -5.33 -5.26 9.55
N ALA A 66 -6.37 -4.41 9.60
CA ALA A 66 -7.73 -4.82 9.92
C ALA A 66 -8.32 -5.76 8.86
N THR A 67 -8.14 -5.48 7.57
CA THR A 67 -8.61 -6.38 6.50
C THR A 67 -7.87 -7.72 6.49
N LYS A 68 -6.56 -7.73 6.80
CA LYS A 68 -5.78 -8.95 6.97
C LYS A 68 -6.20 -9.78 8.19
N HIS A 69 -6.50 -9.15 9.33
CA HIS A 69 -7.08 -9.84 10.49
C HIS A 69 -8.50 -10.37 10.21
N ALA A 70 -9.31 -9.64 9.43
CA ALA A 70 -10.66 -10.07 9.06
C ALA A 70 -10.66 -11.38 8.26
N VAL A 71 -9.64 -11.64 7.43
CA VAL A 71 -9.45 -12.93 6.73
C VAL A 71 -9.37 -14.09 7.72
N LEU A 72 -8.73 -13.92 8.88
CA LEU A 72 -8.64 -14.98 9.90
C LEU A 72 -10.02 -15.30 10.50
N GLY A 73 -10.84 -14.28 10.74
CA GLY A 73 -12.23 -14.45 11.21
C GLY A 73 -13.12 -15.13 10.16
N ILE A 74 -13.03 -14.69 8.91
CA ILE A 74 -13.78 -15.26 7.77
C ILE A 74 -13.38 -16.73 7.56
N THR A 75 -12.09 -17.06 7.61
CA THR A 75 -11.57 -18.43 7.47
C THR A 75 -12.18 -19.37 8.53
N ARG A 76 -12.19 -18.95 9.79
CA ARG A 76 -12.75 -19.74 10.90
C ARG A 76 -14.28 -19.89 10.78
N SER A 77 -14.98 -18.82 10.40
CA SER A 77 -16.43 -18.83 10.19
C SER A 77 -16.82 -19.78 9.05
N ALA A 78 -16.14 -19.71 7.90
CA ALA A 78 -16.36 -20.60 6.76
C ALA A 78 -16.00 -22.06 7.09
N ALA A 79 -14.89 -22.30 7.80
CA ALA A 79 -14.50 -23.65 8.25
C ALA A 79 -15.60 -24.30 9.10
N LEU A 80 -16.18 -23.57 10.06
CA LEU A 80 -17.30 -24.06 10.88
C LEU A 80 -18.58 -24.28 10.06
N GLY A 81 -18.91 -23.36 9.14
CA GLY A 81 -20.10 -23.45 8.29
C GLY A 81 -20.08 -24.64 7.32
N HIS A 82 -18.90 -25.00 6.80
CA HIS A 82 -18.75 -26.02 5.76
C HIS A 82 -18.18 -27.37 6.24
N ALA A 83 -17.76 -27.51 7.51
CA ALA A 83 -17.16 -28.75 8.03
C ALA A 83 -18.03 -30.02 7.80
N LYS A 84 -19.35 -29.92 7.96
CA LYS A 84 -20.28 -31.05 7.72
C LYS A 84 -20.41 -31.46 6.24
N GLN A 85 -19.87 -30.66 5.32
CA GLN A 85 -19.82 -30.94 3.88
C GLN A 85 -18.48 -31.55 3.45
N GLY A 86 -17.57 -31.83 4.40
CA GLY A 86 -16.20 -32.31 4.12
C GLY A 86 -15.25 -31.22 3.61
N ILE A 87 -15.72 -29.97 3.44
CA ILE A 87 -14.92 -28.87 2.91
C ILE A 87 -14.07 -28.27 4.02
N ARG A 88 -12.76 -28.25 3.80
CA ARG A 88 -11.76 -27.63 4.70
C ARG A 88 -11.45 -26.22 4.24
N VAL A 89 -11.40 -25.25 5.17
CA VAL A 89 -11.11 -23.85 4.86
C VAL A 89 -9.97 -23.36 5.74
N ASN A 90 -8.82 -23.09 5.14
CA ASN A 90 -7.62 -22.60 5.82
C ASN A 90 -7.12 -21.32 5.12
N CYS A 91 -6.28 -20.56 5.82
CA CYS A 91 -5.59 -19.42 5.24
C CYS A 91 -4.08 -19.54 5.39
N VAL A 92 -3.35 -18.90 4.49
CA VAL A 92 -1.88 -18.85 4.48
C VAL A 92 -1.43 -17.42 4.73
N ALA A 93 -0.49 -17.26 5.65
CA ALA A 93 -0.07 -15.99 6.24
C ALA A 93 1.43 -15.75 5.98
N PRO A 94 1.81 -15.36 4.75
CA PRO A 94 3.21 -15.15 4.40
C PRO A 94 3.77 -13.79 4.89
N THR A 95 5.09 -13.71 5.02
CA THR A 95 5.84 -12.42 5.08
C THR A 95 6.12 -11.86 3.67
N ALA A 96 7.22 -11.14 3.45
CA ALA A 96 7.68 -10.77 2.12
C ALA A 96 8.06 -12.00 1.26
N ILE A 97 7.40 -12.16 0.10
CA ILE A 97 7.57 -13.29 -0.83
C ILE A 97 8.04 -12.82 -2.21
N THR A 98 9.24 -13.23 -2.61
CA THR A 98 9.82 -13.05 -3.95
C THR A 98 9.16 -13.93 -5.00
N GLY A 99 9.17 -13.48 -6.26
CA GLY A 99 8.38 -14.06 -7.34
C GLY A 99 6.91 -13.60 -7.28
N THR A 100 6.66 -12.42 -6.70
CA THR A 100 5.35 -11.76 -6.70
C THR A 100 5.51 -10.30 -7.14
N PRO A 101 4.67 -9.79 -8.07
CA PRO A 101 4.81 -8.42 -8.58
C PRO A 101 4.80 -7.32 -7.50
N MET A 102 4.17 -7.56 -6.35
CA MET A 102 4.17 -6.62 -5.22
C MET A 102 5.56 -6.48 -4.58
N VAL A 103 6.25 -7.60 -4.34
CA VAL A 103 7.53 -7.63 -3.62
C VAL A 103 8.68 -7.39 -4.57
N ASP A 104 8.66 -7.98 -5.76
CA ASP A 104 9.73 -7.84 -6.75
C ASP A 104 9.83 -6.38 -7.23
N ASN A 105 8.69 -5.71 -7.47
CA ASN A 105 8.64 -4.28 -7.74
C ASN A 105 9.09 -3.42 -6.55
N ALA A 106 8.81 -3.84 -5.31
CA ALA A 106 9.24 -3.12 -4.12
C ALA A 106 10.76 -3.24 -3.88
N LEU A 107 11.35 -4.40 -4.17
CA LEU A 107 12.80 -4.60 -4.13
C LEU A 107 13.53 -3.78 -5.21
N ALA A 108 13.01 -3.75 -6.43
CA ALA A 108 13.61 -3.01 -7.54
C ALA A 108 13.55 -1.47 -7.36
N ASN A 109 12.44 -0.94 -6.84
CA ASN A 109 12.19 0.51 -6.80
C ASN A 109 12.34 1.15 -5.41
N PHE A 110 12.24 0.36 -4.32
CA PHE A 110 12.24 0.85 -2.95
C PHE A 110 13.13 0.01 -2.01
N PRO A 111 14.41 -0.29 -2.35
CA PRO A 111 15.26 -1.17 -1.56
C PRO A 111 15.41 -0.72 -0.09
N ALA A 112 15.58 0.58 0.17
CA ALA A 112 15.66 1.16 1.53
C ALA A 112 14.32 1.12 2.33
N VAL A 113 13.24 0.59 1.75
CA VAL A 113 11.99 0.24 2.44
C VAL A 113 11.92 -1.27 2.69
N MET A 114 12.45 -2.08 1.77
CA MET A 114 12.44 -3.55 1.86
C MET A 114 13.55 -4.11 2.75
N GLU A 115 14.72 -3.47 2.82
CA GLU A 115 15.85 -3.91 3.66
C GLU A 115 15.45 -4.04 5.15
N PRO A 116 14.81 -3.04 5.80
CA PRO A 116 14.28 -3.17 7.18
C PRO A 116 13.05 -4.08 7.34
N VAL A 117 12.56 -4.69 6.26
CA VAL A 117 11.53 -5.74 6.28
C VAL A 117 12.22 -7.11 6.18
N ILE A 118 13.21 -7.27 5.31
CA ILE A 118 14.00 -8.51 5.21
C ILE A 118 14.85 -8.72 6.47
N SER A 119 15.47 -7.68 7.03
CA SER A 119 16.24 -7.77 8.26
C SER A 119 15.39 -8.09 9.51
N ALA A 120 14.06 -8.04 9.40
CA ALA A 120 13.14 -8.42 10.46
C ALA A 120 12.71 -9.90 10.36
N ILE A 121 13.10 -10.63 9.31
CA ILE A 121 12.84 -12.07 9.15
C ILE A 121 14.01 -12.84 9.78
N PRO A 122 13.82 -13.64 10.85
CA PRO A 122 14.92 -14.39 11.49
C PRO A 122 15.70 -15.33 10.57
N MET A 123 15.06 -15.90 9.53
CA MET A 123 15.75 -16.68 8.49
C MET A 123 16.60 -15.85 7.51
N GLY A 124 16.72 -14.52 7.70
CA GLY A 124 17.66 -13.65 6.97
C GLY A 124 17.34 -13.40 5.50
N ARG A 125 16.18 -13.85 5.00
CA ARG A 125 15.76 -13.70 3.60
C ARG A 125 14.24 -13.58 3.47
N PRO A 126 13.72 -13.00 2.38
CA PRO A 126 12.32 -13.19 2.01
C PRO A 126 12.04 -14.67 1.65
N GLY A 127 10.77 -15.05 1.74
CA GLY A 127 10.29 -16.31 1.18
C GLY A 127 10.20 -16.26 -0.35
N ARG A 128 9.88 -17.40 -0.97
CA ARG A 128 9.69 -17.55 -2.42
C ARG A 128 8.30 -18.04 -2.74
N ALA A 129 7.76 -17.65 -3.90
CA ALA A 129 6.42 -18.06 -4.34
C ALA A 129 6.25 -19.59 -4.39
N ASP A 130 7.31 -20.35 -4.71
CA ASP A 130 7.26 -21.82 -4.72
C ASP A 130 7.22 -22.45 -3.31
N GLU A 131 7.72 -21.78 -2.27
CA GLU A 131 7.59 -22.22 -0.88
C GLU A 131 6.14 -22.08 -0.41
N VAL A 132 5.51 -20.94 -0.72
CA VAL A 132 4.09 -20.70 -0.47
C VAL A 132 3.22 -21.68 -1.27
N GLY A 133 3.57 -21.94 -2.54
CA GLY A 133 2.88 -22.91 -3.38
C GLY A 133 2.90 -24.33 -2.82
N ARG A 134 4.05 -24.81 -2.31
CA ARG A 134 4.16 -26.13 -1.66
C ARG A 134 3.29 -26.22 -0.39
N ALA A 135 3.28 -25.17 0.43
CA ALA A 135 2.48 -25.13 1.65
C ALA A 135 0.96 -25.10 1.36
N ILE A 136 0.54 -24.39 0.31
CA ILE A 136 -0.85 -24.43 -0.17
C ILE A 136 -1.20 -25.84 -0.68
N ALA A 137 -0.34 -26.46 -1.50
CA ALA A 137 -0.56 -27.81 -2.02
C ALA A 137 -0.71 -28.85 -0.89
N TRP A 138 0.14 -28.77 0.15
CA TRP A 138 0.00 -29.60 1.34
C TRP A 138 -1.33 -29.34 2.08
N LEU A 139 -1.70 -28.08 2.34
CA LEU A 139 -3.00 -27.76 2.96
C LEU A 139 -4.20 -28.26 2.14
N SER A 140 -4.08 -28.32 0.81
CA SER A 140 -5.10 -28.89 -0.09
C SER A 140 -5.10 -30.42 -0.16
N SER A 141 -4.04 -31.10 0.29
CA SER A 141 -3.90 -32.56 0.26
C SER A 141 -4.55 -33.27 1.45
N ASP A 142 -4.63 -34.60 1.38
CA ASP A 142 -5.14 -35.46 2.46
C ASP A 142 -4.19 -35.55 3.66
N ASP A 143 -2.90 -35.22 3.51
CA ASP A 143 -1.95 -35.07 4.63
C ASP A 143 -2.39 -33.97 5.61
N ALA A 144 -3.28 -33.06 5.17
CA ALA A 144 -3.91 -32.02 5.96
C ALA A 144 -5.40 -32.27 6.22
N ALA A 145 -5.91 -33.51 6.06
CA ALA A 145 -7.34 -33.83 6.14
C ALA A 145 -8.04 -33.44 7.45
N PHE A 146 -7.32 -33.38 8.58
CA PHE A 146 -7.88 -32.92 9.87
C PHE A 146 -7.61 -31.43 10.19
N ILE A 147 -7.06 -30.67 9.24
CA ILE A 147 -6.74 -29.25 9.40
C ILE A 147 -7.79 -28.39 8.67
N SER A 148 -8.58 -27.65 9.44
CA SER A 148 -9.56 -26.65 8.97
C SER A 148 -9.65 -25.50 9.98
N GLY A 149 -9.95 -24.28 9.52
CA GLY A 149 -9.98 -23.05 10.33
C GLY A 149 -8.60 -22.49 10.70
N HIS A 150 -7.52 -23.08 10.20
CA HIS A 150 -6.14 -22.75 10.57
C HIS A 150 -5.59 -21.54 9.79
N SER A 151 -4.55 -20.91 10.34
CA SER A 151 -3.73 -19.92 9.64
C SER A 151 -2.27 -20.34 9.66
N LEU A 152 -1.76 -20.79 8.52
CA LEU A 152 -0.39 -21.26 8.38
C LEU A 152 0.54 -20.09 8.11
N ALA A 153 1.41 -19.77 9.07
CA ALA A 153 2.46 -18.78 8.89
C ALA A 153 3.54 -19.28 7.89
N ILE A 154 3.97 -18.40 6.98
CA ILE A 154 5.12 -18.65 6.08
C ILE A 154 6.01 -17.41 6.12
N ASP A 155 6.66 -17.26 7.27
CA ASP A 155 7.14 -15.98 7.78
C ASP A 155 8.64 -15.96 8.10
N GLY A 156 9.34 -17.10 7.97
CA GLY A 156 10.73 -17.24 8.37
C GLY A 156 10.96 -17.08 9.88
N ALA A 157 9.98 -17.49 10.70
CA ALA A 157 9.90 -17.34 12.17
C ALA A 157 9.68 -15.90 12.70
N GLN A 158 9.25 -14.97 11.84
CA GLN A 158 8.96 -13.57 12.20
C GLN A 158 7.82 -13.40 13.22
N LEU A 159 6.97 -14.41 13.44
CA LEU A 159 5.92 -14.44 14.48
C LEU A 159 6.34 -15.15 15.78
N ALA A 160 7.61 -15.60 15.88
CA ALA A 160 8.15 -16.27 17.06
C ALA A 160 9.01 -15.36 17.96
N MET A 161 8.91 -14.03 17.76
CA MET A 161 9.66 -12.97 18.44
C MET A 161 8.75 -11.93 19.09
#